data_AF-A0A6C0IKS6-F1
#
_entry.id   AF-A0A6C0IKS6-F1
#
_cell.length_a   1.000
_cell.length_b   1.000
_cell.length_c   1.000
_cell.angle_alpha   90.00
_cell.angle_beta   90.00
_cell.angle_gamma   90.00
#
_symmetry.space_group_name_H-M   'P 1'
#
loop_
_entity.id
_entity.type
_entity.pdbx_description
1 polymer ?
#
loop_
_entity_poly.entity_id
_entity_poly.type
_entity_poly.pdbx_seq_one_letter_code
_entity_poly.pdbx_strand_id
1 'polypeptide(L)'
;MPYSYCPKPPELLRDIRSFTEDYKVVKNCSLIFFHADSEDEQDETIIEMNNSFIISFFLNIINFCNDDKNVREVQTINFGNILRRHIQNKDNFSLELYDHVIMAYHLPTYKKKRFVKYLWGLLTPVERTHFINKYYIDKFDY
;
A
#
# COMPACT_ATOMS: atom_id res chain seq x y z
N MET A 1 3.89 40.46 11.25
CA MET A 1 3.90 39.99 9.85
C MET A 1 2.57 39.31 9.56
N PRO A 2 1.75 39.76 8.60
CA PRO A 2 0.53 39.06 8.23
C PRO A 2 0.90 38.01 7.18
N TYR A 3 1.49 36.89 7.61
CA TYR A 3 1.57 35.73 6.74
C TYR A 3 0.17 35.13 6.66
N SER A 4 -0.35 35.15 5.44
CA SER A 4 -1.57 34.53 4.98
C SER A 4 -1.63 33.09 5.47
N TYR A 5 -2.31 32.87 6.59
CA TYR A 5 -2.67 31.53 7.05
C TYR A 5 -3.82 31.06 6.16
N CYS A 6 -3.50 30.59 4.94
CA CYS A 6 -4.46 29.88 4.13
C CYS A 6 -4.58 28.47 4.72
N PRO A 7 -5.67 28.14 5.45
CA PRO A 7 -5.84 26.81 6.00
C PRO A 7 -5.76 25.81 4.84
N LYS A 8 -4.95 24.76 5.03
CA LYS A 8 -4.88 23.68 4.06
C LYS A 8 -6.25 23.00 3.98
N PRO A 9 -6.67 22.54 2.79
CA PRO A 9 -7.88 21.74 2.64
C PRO A 9 -7.95 20.63 3.70
N PRO A 10 -9.07 20.49 4.44
CA PRO A 10 -9.23 19.49 5.49
C PRO A 10 -8.96 18.06 5.02
N GLU A 11 -9.22 17.78 3.74
CA GLU A 11 -9.00 16.49 3.10
C GLU A 11 -7.51 16.12 3.07
N LEU A 12 -6.63 17.08 2.76
CA LEU A 12 -5.18 16.89 2.78
C LEU A 12 -4.67 16.67 4.21
N LEU A 13 -5.26 17.35 5.19
CA LEU A 13 -4.90 17.19 6.60
C LEU A 13 -5.34 15.82 7.13
N ARG A 14 -6.50 15.32 6.70
CA ARG A 14 -6.98 13.97 7.03
C ARG A 14 -6.02 12.90 6.52
N ASP A 15 -5.56 13.06 5.28
CA ASP A 15 -4.65 12.11 4.63
C ASP A 15 -3.29 12.03 5.34
N ILE A 16 -2.66 13.18 5.61
CA ILE A 16 -1.39 13.26 6.36
C ILE A 16 -1.52 12.62 7.74
N ARG A 17 -2.65 12.87 8.44
CA ARG A 17 -2.88 12.35 9.79
C ARG A 17 -3.11 10.83 9.80
N SER A 18 -3.84 10.29 8.83
CA SER A 18 -4.19 8.87 8.84
C SER A 18 -3.13 7.98 8.18
N PHE A 19 -2.23 8.53 7.34
CA PHE A 19 -1.19 7.76 6.63
C PHE A 19 -0.44 6.76 7.53
N THR A 20 0.09 7.25 8.64
CA THR A 20 0.92 6.46 9.55
C THR A 20 0.09 5.48 10.36
N GLU A 21 -1.08 5.90 10.85
CA GLU A 21 -1.94 5.05 11.68
C GLU A 21 -2.57 3.93 10.84
N ASP A 22 -3.06 4.23 9.64
CA ASP A 22 -3.62 3.23 8.74
C ASP A 22 -2.54 2.19 8.34
N TYR A 23 -1.30 2.62 8.11
CA TYR A 23 -0.19 1.70 7.83
C TYR A 23 0.16 0.82 9.05
N LYS A 24 0.10 1.39 10.26
CA LYS A 24 0.31 0.62 11.50
C LYS A 24 -0.78 -0.45 11.69
N VAL A 25 -2.04 -0.11 11.41
CA VAL A 25 -3.15 -1.09 11.45
C VAL A 25 -2.85 -2.27 10.52
N VAL A 26 -2.52 -2.00 9.26
CA VAL A 26 -2.15 -3.05 8.29
C VAL A 26 -1.01 -3.92 8.81
N LYS A 27 0.05 -3.30 9.35
CA LYS A 27 1.20 -4.03 9.91
C LYS A 27 0.78 -4.91 11.09
N ASN A 28 0.01 -4.37 12.04
CA ASN A 28 -0.39 -5.09 13.24
C ASN A 28 -1.32 -6.25 12.91
N CYS A 29 -2.34 -6.03 12.07
CA CYS A 29 -3.23 -7.11 11.61
C CYS A 29 -2.45 -8.23 10.92
N SER A 30 -1.47 -7.88 10.08
CA SER A 30 -0.63 -8.87 9.40
C SER A 30 0.20 -9.69 10.39
N LEU A 31 0.78 -9.06 11.40
CA LEU A 31 1.59 -9.75 12.41
C LEU A 31 0.72 -10.68 13.27
N ILE A 32 -0.51 -10.28 13.61
CA ILE A 32 -1.45 -11.15 14.32
C ILE A 32 -1.73 -12.42 13.52
N PHE A 33 -1.98 -12.30 12.20
CA PHE A 33 -2.14 -13.49 11.34
C PHE A 33 -0.92 -14.40 11.38
N PHE A 34 0.29 -13.86 11.26
CA PHE A 34 1.50 -14.69 11.27
C PHE A 34 1.81 -15.29 12.64
N HIS A 35 1.48 -14.61 13.74
CA HIS A 35 1.67 -15.12 15.10
C HIS A 35 0.63 -16.18 15.49
N ALA A 36 -0.61 -16.08 14.99
CA ALA A 36 -1.65 -17.06 15.26
C ALA A 36 -1.28 -18.46 14.73
N ASP A 37 -0.40 -18.53 13.73
CA ASP A 37 0.02 -19.78 13.08
C ASP A 37 1.35 -20.35 13.63
N SER A 38 2.02 -19.68 14.59
CA SER A 38 3.34 -20.08 15.09
C SER A 38 3.37 -20.24 16.61
N GLU A 39 3.49 -21.47 17.12
CA GLU A 39 3.58 -21.77 18.56
C GLU A 39 5.01 -21.62 19.16
N ASP A 40 6.04 -21.34 18.34
CA ASP A 40 7.44 -21.27 18.79
C ASP A 40 8.08 -19.89 18.54
N GLU A 41 8.51 -19.22 19.61
CA GLU A 41 9.16 -17.89 19.58
C GLU A 41 10.70 -18.02 19.53
N GLN A 42 11.31 -17.66 18.39
CA GLN A 42 12.76 -17.42 18.27
C GLN A 42 13.02 -16.08 17.54
N ASP A 43 14.15 -15.41 17.81
CA ASP A 43 14.46 -14.07 17.28
C ASP A 43 14.58 -14.02 15.73
N GLU A 44 14.94 -15.13 15.06
CA GLU A 44 14.93 -15.22 13.58
C GLU A 44 13.53 -15.04 13.00
N THR A 45 12.48 -15.41 13.75
CA THR A 45 11.07 -15.29 13.36
C THR A 45 10.68 -13.84 13.07
N ILE A 46 11.22 -12.85 13.78
CA ILE A 46 10.83 -11.43 13.60
C ILE A 46 11.25 -10.89 12.23
N ILE A 47 12.44 -11.25 11.75
CA ILE A 47 12.93 -10.79 10.44
C ILE A 47 12.11 -11.43 9.33
N GLU A 48 11.84 -12.73 9.44
CA GLU A 48 11.02 -13.49 8.50
C GLU A 48 9.60 -12.96 8.44
N MET A 49 8.96 -12.71 9.59
CA MET A 49 7.63 -12.10 9.67
C MET A 49 7.57 -10.72 9.03
N ASN A 50 8.59 -9.87 9.26
CA ASN A 50 8.64 -8.56 8.62
C ASN A 50 8.79 -8.66 7.10
N ASN A 51 9.60 -9.61 6.61
CA ASN A 51 9.74 -9.85 5.18
C ASN A 51 8.45 -10.38 4.56
N SER A 52 7.80 -11.34 5.24
CA SER A 52 6.52 -11.92 4.84
C SER A 52 5.43 -10.85 4.76
N PHE A 53 5.35 -9.98 5.77
CA PHE A 53 4.49 -8.80 5.77
C PHE A 53 4.72 -7.91 4.54
N ILE A 54 5.97 -7.54 4.25
CA ILE A 54 6.29 -6.65 3.12
C ILE A 54 5.86 -7.29 1.80
N ILE A 55 6.08 -8.59 1.63
CA ILE A 55 5.70 -9.32 0.42
C ILE A 55 4.17 -9.40 0.29
N SER A 56 3.47 -9.78 1.36
CA SER A 56 2.01 -9.87 1.40
C SER A 56 1.36 -8.51 1.09
N PHE A 57 1.81 -7.44 1.75
CA PHE A 57 1.33 -6.09 1.48
C PHE A 57 1.61 -5.69 0.02
N PHE A 58 2.83 -5.93 -0.48
CA PHE A 58 3.17 -5.63 -1.87
C PHE A 58 2.22 -6.28 -2.88
N LEU A 59 1.86 -7.55 -2.68
CA LEU A 59 0.92 -8.24 -3.56
C LEU A 59 -0.51 -7.68 -3.42
N ASN A 60 -0.99 -7.51 -2.18
CA ASN A 60 -2.34 -7.03 -1.92
C ASN A 60 -2.56 -5.62 -2.48
N ILE A 61 -1.60 -4.70 -2.28
CA ILE A 61 -1.77 -3.31 -2.74
C ILE A 61 -1.76 -3.21 -4.26
N ILE A 62 -0.96 -4.03 -4.95
CA ILE A 62 -0.96 -4.05 -6.42
C ILE A 62 -2.27 -4.61 -6.95
N ASN A 63 -2.75 -5.74 -6.38
CA ASN A 63 -4.04 -6.30 -6.73
C ASN A 63 -5.17 -5.31 -6.49
N PHE A 64 -5.19 -4.65 -5.33
CA PHE A 64 -6.18 -3.63 -4.99
C PHE A 64 -6.20 -2.48 -6.00
N CYS A 65 -5.03 -1.93 -6.33
CA CYS A 65 -4.93 -0.84 -7.30
C CYS A 65 -5.34 -1.26 -8.71
N ASN A 66 -5.27 -2.56 -9.03
CA ASN A 66 -5.57 -3.13 -10.33
C ASN A 66 -6.90 -3.89 -10.38
N ASP A 67 -7.87 -3.50 -9.55
CA ASP A 67 -9.22 -4.09 -9.46
C ASP A 67 -9.19 -5.63 -9.30
N ASP A 68 -8.34 -6.09 -8.37
CA ASP A 68 -8.02 -7.49 -8.05
C ASP A 68 -7.40 -8.32 -9.16
N LYS A 69 -7.04 -7.70 -10.28
CA LYS A 69 -6.32 -8.36 -11.37
C LYS A 69 -4.84 -8.42 -11.07
N ASN A 70 -4.19 -9.52 -11.47
CA ASN A 70 -2.74 -9.62 -11.41
C ASN A 70 -2.10 -8.54 -12.30
N VAL A 71 -0.93 -8.00 -11.91
CA VAL A 71 -0.21 -7.01 -12.74
C VAL A 71 0.17 -7.55 -14.13
N ARG A 72 0.29 -8.88 -14.26
CA ARG A 72 0.59 -9.58 -15.51
C ARG A 72 -0.63 -9.67 -16.44
N GLU A 73 -1.81 -9.37 -15.93
CA GLU A 73 -3.04 -9.25 -16.72
C GLU A 73 -3.16 -7.83 -17.28
N VAL A 74 -4.25 -7.58 -18.02
CA VAL A 74 -4.55 -6.26 -18.59
C VAL A 74 -4.73 -5.26 -17.47
N GLN A 75 -3.86 -4.24 -17.43
CA GLN A 75 -3.90 -3.20 -16.41
C GLN A 75 -5.18 -2.38 -16.54
N THR A 76 -5.80 -2.07 -15.40
CA THR A 76 -7.08 -1.38 -15.39
C THR A 76 -6.92 0.13 -15.47
N ILE A 77 -8.01 0.78 -15.88
CA ILE A 77 -8.10 2.24 -15.89
C ILE A 77 -7.88 2.79 -14.48
N ASN A 78 -8.43 2.11 -13.46
CA ASN A 78 -8.25 2.47 -12.06
C ASN A 78 -6.77 2.48 -11.67
N PHE A 79 -6.02 1.45 -12.09
CA PHE A 79 -4.61 1.37 -11.76
C PHE A 79 -3.81 2.54 -12.32
N GLY A 80 -4.02 2.86 -13.60
CA GLY A 80 -3.39 4.03 -14.23
C GLY A 80 -3.79 5.33 -13.52
N ASN A 81 -5.06 5.47 -13.12
CA ASN A 81 -5.54 6.65 -12.41
C ASN A 81 -4.86 6.82 -11.04
N ILE A 82 -4.62 5.74 -10.31
CA ILE A 82 -3.89 5.78 -9.04
C ILE A 82 -2.43 6.19 -9.29
N LEU A 83 -1.74 5.56 -10.25
CA LEU A 83 -0.33 5.85 -10.55
C LEU A 83 -0.11 7.29 -11.02
N ARG A 84 -1.05 7.85 -11.78
CA ARG A 84 -1.04 9.25 -12.24
C ARG A 84 -1.31 10.28 -11.14
N ARG A 85 -1.69 9.88 -9.92
CA ARG A 85 -1.77 10.83 -8.79
C ARG A 85 -0.39 11.35 -8.39
N HIS A 86 0.67 10.61 -8.72
CA HIS A 86 2.03 11.09 -8.53
C HIS A 86 2.34 12.24 -9.50
N ILE A 87 2.91 13.34 -8.99
CA ILE A 87 3.12 14.56 -9.78
C ILE A 87 3.96 14.34 -11.05
N GLN A 88 4.93 13.43 -11.00
CA GLN A 88 5.78 13.12 -12.17
C GLN A 88 5.06 12.29 -13.23
N ASN A 89 3.95 11.64 -12.87
CA ASN A 89 3.20 10.75 -13.75
C ASN A 89 1.87 11.33 -14.21
N LYS A 90 1.49 12.54 -13.77
CA LYS A 90 0.15 13.11 -13.96
C LYS A 90 -0.36 13.04 -15.40
N ASP A 91 0.53 13.33 -16.35
CA ASP A 91 0.22 13.37 -17.78
C ASP A 91 0.79 12.15 -18.54
N ASN A 92 1.24 11.13 -17.81
CA ASN A 92 1.77 9.90 -18.39
C ASN A 92 0.66 8.87 -18.62
N PHE A 93 0.35 8.63 -19.89
CA PHE A 93 -0.60 7.60 -20.34
C PHE A 93 0.09 6.45 -21.09
N SER A 94 1.43 6.42 -21.10
CA SER A 94 2.18 5.35 -21.75
C SER A 94 2.11 4.06 -20.95
N LEU A 95 2.36 2.94 -21.64
CA LEU A 95 2.48 1.63 -20.99
C LEU A 95 3.70 1.54 -20.07
N GLU A 96 4.70 2.41 -20.22
CA GLU A 96 5.88 2.48 -19.36
C GLU A 96 5.50 2.82 -17.91
N LEU A 97 4.34 3.47 -17.71
CA LEU A 97 3.76 3.67 -16.39
C LEU A 97 3.39 2.34 -15.72
N TYR A 98 3.20 1.23 -16.41
CA TYR A 98 2.96 -0.06 -15.77
C TYR A 98 4.25 -0.86 -15.62
N ASP A 99 5.22 -0.65 -16.51
CA ASP A 99 6.53 -1.31 -16.45
C ASP A 99 7.25 -1.06 -15.12
N HIS A 100 7.17 0.15 -14.56
CA HIS A 100 7.81 0.42 -13.27
C HIS A 100 7.23 -0.43 -12.12
N VAL A 101 5.95 -0.81 -12.19
CA VAL A 101 5.30 -1.70 -11.22
C VAL A 101 5.71 -3.15 -11.48
N ILE A 102 5.71 -3.58 -12.75
CA ILE A 102 6.13 -4.94 -13.13
C ILE A 102 7.57 -5.19 -12.67
N MET A 103 8.46 -4.24 -12.92
CA MET A 103 9.85 -4.31 -12.46
C MET A 103 9.98 -4.35 -10.94
N ALA A 104 9.00 -3.80 -10.20
CA ALA A 104 8.99 -3.82 -8.75
C ALA A 104 8.86 -5.25 -8.16
N TYR A 105 8.29 -6.21 -8.90
CA TYR A 105 8.21 -7.61 -8.48
C TYR A 105 9.59 -8.25 -8.31
N HIS A 106 10.56 -7.84 -9.13
CA HIS A 106 11.93 -8.35 -9.10
C HIS A 106 12.83 -7.63 -8.09
N LEU A 107 12.33 -6.61 -7.39
CA LEU A 107 13.11 -5.88 -6.40
C LEU A 107 13.35 -6.70 -5.13
N PRO A 108 14.49 -6.51 -4.45
CA PRO A 108 14.71 -7.08 -3.13
C PRO A 108 13.74 -6.48 -2.08
N THR A 109 13.46 -7.21 -1.01
CA THR A 109 12.44 -6.87 0.00
C THR A 109 12.60 -5.46 0.59
N TYR A 110 13.84 -5.02 0.84
CA TYR A 110 14.10 -3.68 1.36
C TYR A 110 13.69 -2.55 0.40
N LYS A 111 13.75 -2.79 -0.93
CA LYS A 111 13.25 -1.86 -1.95
C LYS A 111 11.74 -1.97 -2.11
N LYS A 112 11.18 -3.18 -2.04
CA LYS A 112 9.72 -3.39 -2.02
C LYS A 112 9.05 -2.60 -0.89
N LYS A 113 9.67 -2.54 0.30
CA LYS A 113 9.18 -1.73 1.42
C LYS A 113 8.97 -0.25 1.07
N ARG A 114 9.89 0.35 0.30
CA ARG A 114 9.75 1.74 -0.17
C ARG A 114 8.65 1.85 -1.22
N PHE A 115 8.59 0.88 -2.13
CA PHE A 115 7.58 0.83 -3.18
C PHE A 115 6.15 0.70 -2.64
N VAL A 116 5.93 -0.15 -1.64
CA VAL A 116 4.64 -0.28 -0.96
C VAL A 116 4.23 1.04 -0.33
N LYS A 117 5.15 1.74 0.34
CA LYS A 117 4.85 3.07 0.91
C LYS A 117 4.55 4.11 -0.16
N TYR A 118 5.21 4.03 -1.30
CA TYR A 118 4.92 4.88 -2.46
C TYR A 118 3.48 4.65 -2.93
N LEU A 119 3.10 3.41 -3.25
CA LEU A 119 1.73 3.09 -3.67
C LEU A 119 0.69 3.43 -2.59
N TRP A 120 1.00 3.14 -1.33
CA TRP A 120 0.16 3.50 -0.18
C TRP A 120 -0.11 5.00 -0.12
N GLY A 121 0.90 5.83 -0.42
CA GLY A 121 0.77 7.29 -0.47
C GLY A 121 -0.01 7.82 -1.66
N LEU A 122 -0.32 6.99 -2.67
CA LEU A 122 -1.18 7.38 -3.78
C LEU A 122 -2.65 7.10 -3.49
N LEU A 123 -2.96 6.28 -2.49
CA LEU A 123 -4.33 5.97 -2.10
C LEU A 123 -4.90 7.08 -1.21
N THR A 124 -6.12 7.49 -1.50
CA THR A 124 -6.90 8.38 -0.64
C THR A 124 -7.25 7.69 0.68
N PRO A 125 -7.61 8.44 1.74
CA PRO A 125 -8.03 7.84 3.01
C PRO A 125 -9.16 6.82 2.86
N VAL A 126 -10.13 7.09 1.97
CA VAL A 126 -11.26 6.19 1.72
C VAL A 126 -10.80 4.88 1.08
N GLU A 127 -9.92 4.94 0.09
CA GLU A 127 -9.35 3.75 -0.54
C GLU A 127 -8.47 2.96 0.42
N ARG A 128 -7.72 3.65 1.30
CA ARG A 128 -6.93 2.99 2.35
C ARG A 128 -7.80 2.26 3.35
N THR A 129 -8.92 2.85 3.78
CA THR A 129 -9.92 2.15 4.60
C THR A 129 -10.50 0.94 3.87
N HIS A 130 -10.88 1.09 2.59
CA HIS A 130 -11.42 -0.03 1.80
C HIS A 130 -10.41 -1.17 1.63
N PHE A 131 -9.15 -0.83 1.36
CA PHE A 131 -8.05 -1.79 1.29
C PHE A 131 -7.86 -2.56 2.61
N ILE A 132 -7.84 -1.85 3.74
CA ILE A 132 -7.68 -2.46 5.07
C ILE A 132 -8.80 -3.45 5.34
N ASN A 133 -10.06 -3.05 5.14
CA ASN A 133 -11.20 -3.91 5.40
C ASN A 133 -11.09 -5.19 4.56
N LYS A 134 -10.95 -5.02 3.24
CA LYS A 134 -10.95 -6.11 2.28
C LYS A 134 -9.83 -7.13 2.48
N TYR A 135 -8.60 -6.67 2.76
CA TYR A 135 -7.42 -7.55 2.75
C TYR A 135 -6.95 -7.98 4.14
N TYR A 136 -7.40 -7.32 5.21
CA TYR A 136 -6.90 -7.55 6.57
C TYR A 136 -8.00 -7.73 7.62
N ILE A 137 -9.10 -6.97 7.60
CA ILE A 137 -10.13 -7.10 8.65
C ILE A 137 -11.11 -8.22 8.31
N ASP A 138 -11.69 -8.21 7.10
CA ASP A 138 -12.73 -9.17 6.69
C ASP A 138 -12.22 -10.63 6.66
N LYS A 139 -10.92 -10.84 6.81
CA LYS A 139 -10.30 -12.16 6.97
C LYS A 139 -10.48 -12.76 8.37
N PHE A 140 -10.78 -11.95 9.39
CA PHE A 140 -10.99 -12.40 10.77
C PHE A 140 -12.45 -12.79 11.07
N ASP A 141 -13.40 -12.51 10.17
CA ASP A 141 -14.83 -12.76 10.37
C ASP A 141 -15.29 -14.17 9.93
N TYR A 142 -14.39 -15.16 9.89
CA TYR A 142 -14.66 -16.56 9.52
C TYR A 142 -14.58 -17.51 10.70
#